data_AF-A0A6N9V215-F1
#
_entry.id   AF-A0A6N9V215-F1
#
_cell.length_a   1.000
_cell.length_b   1.000
_cell.length_c   1.000
_cell.angle_alpha   90.00
_cell.angle_beta   90.00
_cell.angle_gamma   90.00
#
_symmetry.space_group_name_H-M   'P 1'
#
loop_
_entity.id
_entity.type
_entity.pdbx_description
1 polymer ?
#
loop_
_entity_poly.entity_id
_entity_poly.type
_entity_poly.pdbx_seq_one_letter_code
_entity_poly.pdbx_strand_id
1 'polypeptide(L)' 'MHQDLPRQGPGSDATTRRLLEMAGPLPEHPRVLDAGCGPGRSALLLAEEAGAHVTAVDLHQPFLDGLAAEA' A
#
# COMPACT_ATOMS: atom_id res chain seq x y z
N MET A 1 -12.58 -13.29 -11.21
CA MET A 1 -11.25 -12.94 -11.74
C MET A 1 -11.21 -11.45 -11.98
N HIS A 2 -10.60 -10.70 -11.07
CA HIS A 2 -10.16 -9.33 -11.26
C HIS A 2 -8.67 -9.41 -10.94
N GLN A 3 -7.77 -9.26 -11.90
CA GLN A 3 -6.35 -9.51 -11.68
C GLN A 3 -5.43 -8.47 -12.34
N ASP A 4 -6.02 -7.50 -13.05
CA ASP A 4 -5.28 -6.48 -13.81
C ASP A 4 -5.66 -5.05 -13.40
N LEU A 5 -6.36 -4.88 -12.27
CA LEU A 5 -6.68 -3.55 -11.75
C LEU A 5 -5.64 -3.14 -10.71
N PRO A 6 -5.22 -1.86 -10.70
CA PRO A 6 -4.32 -1.35 -9.67
C PRO A 6 -4.96 -1.35 -8.26
N ARG A 7 -6.29 -1.53 -8.17
CA ARG A 7 -7.03 -1.73 -6.92
C ARG A 7 -8.19 -2.70 -7.11
N GLN A 8 -8.44 -3.47 -6.06
CA GLN A 8 -9.46 -4.52 -6.02
C GLN A 8 -10.70 -4.15 -5.19
N GLY A 9 -10.75 -2.90 -4.72
CA GLY A 9 -11.86 -2.34 -3.94
C GLY A 9 -11.89 -0.81 -4.02
N PRO A 10 -12.92 -0.16 -3.45
CA PRO A 10 -13.01 1.29 -3.38
C PRO A 10 -11.78 1.91 -2.70
N GLY A 11 -11.34 3.05 -3.21
CA GLY A 11 -10.20 3.77 -2.67
C GLY A 11 -9.48 4.57 -3.75
N SER A 12 -8.61 5.48 -3.31
CA SER A 12 -7.80 6.31 -4.21
C SER A 12 -6.49 6.71 -3.54
N ASP A 13 -5.54 7.21 -4.33
CA ASP A 13 -4.32 7.82 -3.78
C ASP A 13 -4.66 9.00 -2.89
N ALA A 14 -5.64 9.83 -3.29
CA ALA A 14 -6.09 10.97 -2.50
C ALA A 14 -6.61 10.55 -1.13
N THR A 15 -7.37 9.45 -1.06
CA THR A 15 -7.82 8.87 0.22
C THR A 15 -6.63 8.39 1.05
N THR A 16 -5.64 7.74 0.44
CA THR A 16 -4.44 7.25 1.14
C THR A 16 -3.60 8.39 1.71
N ARG A 17 -3.33 9.43 0.91
CA ARG A 17 -2.66 10.66 1.36
C ARG A 17 -3.40 11.35 2.49
N ARG A 18 -4.74 11.44 2.37
CA ARG A 18 -5.55 12.05 3.43
C ARG A 18 -5.44 11.29 4.75
N LEU A 19 -5.40 9.96 4.71
CA LEU A 19 -5.20 9.13 5.90
C LEU A 19 -3.79 9.31 6.49
N LEU A 20 -2.77 9.42 5.65
CA LEU A 20 -1.39 9.70 6.07
C LEU A 20 -1.30 11.06 6.78
N GLU A 21 -1.90 12.12 6.23
CA GLU A 21 -1.99 13.43 6.89
C GLU A 21 -2.70 13.35 8.25
N MET A 22 -3.78 12.55 8.32
CA MET A 22 -4.55 12.37 9.56
C MET A 22 -3.80 11.58 10.63
N ALA A 23 -2.78 10.79 10.27
CA ALA A 23 -1.94 10.08 11.22
C ALA A 23 -1.07 11.03 12.09
N GLY A 24 -0.91 12.29 11.67
CA GLY A 24 -0.14 13.29 12.39
C GLY A 24 1.38 13.11 12.21
N PRO A 25 2.21 13.69 13.10
CA PRO A 25 3.66 13.58 13.01
C PRO A 25 4.12 12.11 13.11
N LEU A 26 4.89 11.69 12.11
CA LEU A 26 5.50 10.37 12.03
C LEU A 26 7.03 10.48 12.17
N PRO A 27 7.71 9.40 12.58
CA PRO A 27 9.17 9.33 12.45
C PRO A 27 9.58 9.44 10.97
N GLU A 28 10.84 9.79 10.72
CA GLU A 28 11.40 9.98 9.37
C GLU A 28 11.22 8.75 8.46
N HIS A 29 11.29 7.54 9.03
CA HIS A 29 11.05 6.27 8.34
C HIS A 29 10.03 5.44 9.12
N PRO A 30 8.72 5.67 8.94
CA PRO A 30 7.69 4.96 9.67
C PRO A 30 7.62 3.49 9.22
N ARG A 31 7.30 2.61 10.16
CA ARG A 31 7.03 1.19 9.88
C ARG A 31 5.53 0.99 9.74
N VAL A 32 5.11 0.44 8.60
CA VAL A 32 3.70 0.28 8.24
C VAL A 32 3.39 -1.19 7.98
N LEU A 33 2.21 -1.64 8.40
CA LEU A 33 1.61 -2.91 8.01
C LEU A 33 0.39 -2.62 7.13
N ASP A 34 0.40 -3.10 5.89
CA ASP A 34 -0.75 -3.07 4.98
C ASP A 34 -1.35 -4.48 4.89
N ALA A 35 -2.45 -4.70 5.61
CA ALA A 35 -3.10 -6.01 5.75
C ALA A 35 -4.30 -6.14 4.80
N GLY A 36 -4.27 -7.16 3.94
CA GLY A 36 -5.17 -7.26 2.79
C GLY A 36 -4.79 -6.25 1.71
N CYS A 37 -3.50 -6.12 1.41
CA CYS A 37 -2.96 -5.06 0.55
C CYS A 37 -3.44 -5.15 -0.90
N GLY A 38 -4.01 -6.28 -1.33
CA GLY A 38 -4.34 -6.54 -2.71
C GLY A 38 -3.08 -6.36 -3.59
N PRO A 39 -3.21 -5.77 -4.79
CA PRO A 39 -2.09 -5.46 -5.67
C PRO A 39 -1.07 -4.45 -5.11
N GLY A 40 -1.29 -3.89 -3.92
CA GLY A 40 -0.27 -3.12 -3.20
C GLY A 40 -0.16 -1.64 -3.54
N ARG A 41 -1.12 -1.04 -4.26
CA ARG A 41 -1.09 0.39 -4.60
C ARG A 41 -1.02 1.32 -3.38
N SER A 42 -1.67 0.98 -2.27
CA SER A 42 -1.53 1.74 -1.01
C SER A 42 -0.14 1.57 -0.40
N ALA A 43 0.40 0.35 -0.39
CA ALA A 43 1.73 0.05 0.12
C ALA A 43 2.83 0.84 -0.62
N LEU A 44 2.81 0.84 -1.96
CA LEU A 44 3.77 1.60 -2.77
C LEU A 44 3.68 3.11 -2.50
N LEU A 45 2.47 3.66 -2.46
CA LEU A 45 2.29 5.09 -2.17
C LEU A 45 2.83 5.47 -0.78
N LEU A 46 2.60 4.63 0.23
CA LEU A 46 3.10 4.89 1.58
C LEU A 46 4.64 4.79 1.65
N ALA A 47 5.25 3.88 0.90
CA ALA A 47 6.71 3.80 0.78
C ALA A 47 7.28 5.06 0.11
N GLU A 48 6.68 5.52 -0.99
CA GLU A 48 7.13 6.70 -1.74
C GLU A 48 6.93 8.01 -1.00
N GLU A 49 5.73 8.27 -0.49
CA GLU A 49 5.34 9.59 0.05
C GLU A 49 5.78 9.77 1.51
N ALA A 50 5.85 8.69 2.29
CA ALA A 50 6.22 8.74 3.71
C ALA A 50 7.62 8.19 4.00
N GLY A 51 8.36 7.73 2.99
CA GLY A 51 9.64 7.02 3.20
C GLY A 51 9.48 5.79 4.08
N ALA A 52 8.30 5.15 4.03
CA ALA A 52 7.90 4.12 4.97
C ALA A 52 8.52 2.76 4.64
N HIS A 53 8.87 2.01 5.68
CA HIS A 53 9.12 0.58 5.58
C HIS A 53 7.79 -0.16 5.68
N VAL A 54 7.24 -0.56 4.54
CA VAL A 54 5.92 -1.21 4.46
C VAL A 54 6.07 -2.73 4.43
N THR A 55 5.35 -3.41 5.32
CA THR A 55 5.10 -4.86 5.23
C THR A 55 3.71 -5.05 4.63
N ALA A 56 3.65 -5.54 3.39
CA ALA A 56 2.41 -5.83 2.69
C ALA A 56 2.03 -7.31 2.85
N VAL A 57 0.79 -7.59 3.27
CA VAL A 57 0.30 -8.94 3.51
C VAL A 57 -1.03 -9.15 2.78
N ASP A 58 -1.13 -10.21 2.00
CA ASP A 58 -2.38 -10.65 1.38
C ASP A 58 -2.43 -12.18 1.35
N LEU A 59 -3.64 -12.75 1.28
CA LEU A 59 -3.84 -14.20 1.12
C LEU A 59 -3.70 -14.64 -0.35
N HIS A 60 -3.77 -13.70 -1.29
CA HIS A 60 -3.69 -13.97 -2.72
C HIS A 60 -2.27 -13.78 -3.25
N GLN A 61 -1.51 -14.88 -3.31
CA GLN A 61 -0.10 -14.88 -3.75
C GLN A 61 0.16 -14.15 -5.07
N PRO A 62 -0.67 -14.26 -6.13
CA PRO A 62 -0.42 -13.52 -7.37
C PRO A 62 -0.34 -11.99 -7.21
N PHE A 63 -1.06 -11.40 -6.24
CA PHE A 63 -0.90 -9.98 -5.96
C PHE A 63 0.44 -9.65 -5.33
N LEU A 64 0.93 -10.51 -4.44
CA LEU A 64 2.23 -10.34 -3.80
C LEU A 64 3.36 -10.53 -4.81
N ASP A 65 3.22 -11.46 -5.75
CA ASP A 65 4.19 -11.67 -6.82
C ASP A 65 4.27 -10.45 -7.74
N GLY A 66 3.11 -9.87 -8.11
CA GLY A 66 3.04 -8.62 -8.88
C GLY A 66 3.66 -7.45 -8.13
N LEU A 67 3.29 -7.25 -6.85
CA LEU A 67 3.83 -6.20 -6.01
C LEU A 67 5.36 -6.31 -5.84
N ALA A 68 5.87 -7.53 -5.63
CA ALA A 68 7.31 -7.77 -5.48
C ALA A 68 8.10 -7.52 -6.78
N ALA A 69 7.45 -7.57 -7.95
CA ALA A 69 8.07 -7.21 -9.22
C ALA A 69 8.08 -5.70 -9.47
N GLU A 70 7.22 -4.94 -8.80
CA GLU A 70 7.12 -3.47 -8.89
C GLU A 70 7.93 -2.71 -7.82
N ALA A 71 8.15 -3.33 -6.66
CA ALA A 71 8.88 -2.75 -5.52
C ALA A 71 10.41 -2.76 -5.70
#